data_AF-A0A2E2HCJ4-F1
#
_entry.id   AF-A0A2E2HCJ4-F1
#
_cell.length_a   1.000
_cell.length_b   1.000
_cell.length_c   1.000
_cell.angle_alpha   90.00
_cell.angle_beta   90.00
_cell.angle_gamma   90.00
#
_symmetry.space_group_name_H-M   'P 1'
#
loop_
_entity.id
_entity.type
_entity.pdbx_description
1 polymer ?
#
loop_
_entity_poly.entity_id
_entity_poly.type
_entity_poly.pdbx_seq_one_letter_code
_entity_poly.pdbx_strand_id
1 'polypeptide(L)' 'MKDRRSANPESQEAIPQALNRQARQQLEKEISILQGWLKDLNETRDDNPEAIIARKFYDEMIQNRQELLDTLKVQQKN' A
#
# COMPACT_ATOMS: atom_id res chain seq x y z
N MET A 1 44.75 -5.25 -13.58
CA MET A 1 43.47 -4.63 -13.20
C MET A 1 42.44 -5.74 -13.10
N LYS A 2 41.88 -6.00 -11.90
CA LYS A 2 40.77 -6.95 -11.72
C LYS A 2 39.52 -6.12 -11.52
N ASP A 3 38.63 -6.17 -12.50
CA ASP A 3 37.27 -5.63 -12.40
C ASP A 3 36.58 -6.18 -11.16
N ARG A 4 36.23 -5.28 -10.23
CA ARG A 4 35.43 -5.59 -9.03
C ARG A 4 33.96 -5.20 -9.23
N ARG A 5 33.45 -5.35 -10.44
CA ARG A 5 32.04 -5.04 -10.78
C ARG A 5 31.22 -6.28 -11.12
N SER A 6 31.52 -7.42 -10.52
CA SER A 6 30.52 -8.47 -10.37
C SER A 6 29.66 -8.15 -9.13
N ALA A 7 28.90 -7.05 -9.19
CA ALA A 7 27.84 -6.81 -8.23
C ALA A 7 26.72 -7.80 -8.58
N ASN A 8 26.57 -8.78 -7.70
CA ASN A 8 25.62 -9.88 -7.75
C ASN A 8 24.22 -9.42 -8.19
N PRO A 9 23.61 -10.03 -9.23
CA PRO A 9 22.23 -9.75 -9.55
C PRO A 9 21.34 -10.29 -8.42
N GLU A 10 20.50 -9.43 -7.87
CA GLU A 10 19.30 -9.83 -7.09
C GLU A 10 19.53 -10.73 -5.88
N SER A 11 20.36 -10.30 -4.93
CA SER A 11 20.02 -10.62 -3.54
C SER A 11 18.80 -9.77 -3.18
N GLN A 12 17.58 -10.27 -3.43
CA GLN A 12 16.39 -9.73 -2.79
C GLN A 12 16.62 -9.88 -1.27
N GLU A 13 17.14 -8.83 -0.64
CA GLU A 13 17.33 -8.82 0.81
C GLU A 13 15.95 -9.01 1.44
N ALA A 14 15.72 -10.19 2.02
CA ALA A 14 14.45 -10.52 2.64
C ALA A 14 14.15 -9.47 3.72
N ILE A 15 12.97 -8.84 3.61
CA ILE A 15 12.52 -7.86 4.61
C ILE A 15 12.47 -8.59 5.96
N PRO A 16 13.11 -8.06 7.02
CA PRO A 16 13.02 -8.66 8.34
C PRO A 16 11.55 -8.88 8.74
N GLN A 17 11.21 -10.09 9.21
CA GLN A 17 9.81 -10.47 9.46
C GLN A 17 9.06 -9.48 10.38
N ALA A 18 9.75 -8.92 11.38
CA ALA A 18 9.18 -7.90 12.26
C ALA A 18 8.80 -6.61 11.50
N LEU A 19 9.65 -6.17 10.56
CA LEU A 19 9.41 -5.00 9.72
C LEU A 19 8.27 -5.26 8.72
N ASN A 20 8.21 -6.45 8.11
CA ASN A 20 7.10 -6.84 7.23
C ASN A 20 5.77 -6.83 8.01
N ARG A 21 5.73 -7.42 9.20
CA ARG A 21 4.52 -7.41 10.06
C ARG A 21 4.10 -5.98 10.42
N GLN A 22 5.05 -5.12 10.82
CA GLN A 22 4.74 -3.73 11.14
C GLN A 22 4.20 -2.97 9.92
N ALA A 23 4.82 -3.13 8.75
CA ALA A 23 4.37 -2.50 7.51
C ALA A 23 2.95 -2.96 7.14
N ARG A 24 2.63 -4.24 7.28
CA ARG A 24 1.28 -4.77 7.04
C ARG A 24 0.24 -4.19 8.00
N GLN A 25 0.55 -4.17 9.30
CA GLN A 25 -0.35 -3.58 10.31
C GLN A 25 -0.59 -2.08 10.05
N GLN A 26 0.43 -1.38 9.57
CA GLN A 26 0.30 0.03 9.19
C GLN A 26 -0.61 0.20 7.98
N LEU A 27 -0.43 -0.59 6.93
CA LEU A 27 -1.27 -0.55 5.73
C LEU A 27 -2.73 -0.90 6.04
N GLU A 28 -2.98 -1.90 6.88
CA GLU A 28 -4.34 -2.27 7.32
C GLU A 28 -5.03 -1.11 8.07
N LYS A 29 -4.30 -0.39 8.93
CA LYS A 29 -4.83 0.81 9.61
C LYS A 29 -5.14 1.92 8.63
N GLU A 30 -4.23 2.19 7.69
CA GLU A 30 -4.44 3.23 6.69
C GLU A 30 -5.64 2.92 5.78
N ILE A 31 -5.82 1.67 5.35
CA ILE A 31 -6.99 1.23 4.60
C ILE A 31 -8.26 1.47 5.43
N SER A 32 -8.28 1.09 6.71
CA SER A 32 -9.45 1.29 7.58
C SER A 32 -9.82 2.77 7.73
N ILE A 33 -8.83 3.66 7.85
CA ILE A 33 -9.05 5.10 7.93
C ILE A 33 -9.64 5.64 6.62
N LEU A 34 -9.06 5.27 5.48
CA LEU A 34 -9.52 5.70 4.16
C LEU A 34 -10.94 5.19 3.86
N GLN A 35 -11.26 3.95 4.24
CA GLN A 35 -12.61 3.41 4.13
C GLN A 35 -13.61 4.17 5.00
N GLY A 36 -13.20 4.61 6.20
CA GLY A 36 -14.00 5.47 7.05
C GLY A 36 -14.31 6.81 6.36
N TRP A 37 -13.28 7.51 5.86
CA TRP A 37 -13.47 8.76 5.15
C TRP A 37 -14.30 8.61 3.87
N LEU A 38 -14.10 7.52 3.12
CA LEU A 38 -14.90 7.24 1.93
C LEU A 38 -16.36 6.98 2.28
N LYS A 39 -16.63 6.28 3.39
CA LYS A 39 -18.00 6.06 3.89
C LYS A 39 -18.66 7.38 4.25
N ASP A 40 -17.99 8.21 5.06
CA ASP A 40 -18.50 9.52 5.46
C ASP A 40 -18.78 10.39 4.23
N LEU A 41 -17.91 10.31 3.23
CA LEU A 41 -18.04 11.07 2.01
C LEU A 41 -19.14 10.52 1.08
N ASN A 42 -19.45 9.22 1.15
CA ASN A 42 -20.61 8.62 0.48
C ASN A 42 -21.94 8.99 1.12
N GLU A 43 -21.95 9.44 2.36
CA GLU A 43 -23.13 10.00 3.03
C GLU A 43 -23.37 11.48 2.66
N THR A 44 -22.45 12.10 1.91
CA THR A 44 -22.59 13.47 1.38
C THR A 44 -23.26 13.47 -0.01
N ARG A 45 -23.79 14.63 -0.43
CA ARG A 45 -24.48 14.76 -1.73
C ARG A 45 -23.57 14.36 -2.90
N ASP A 46 -24.12 13.54 -3.79
CA ASP A 46 -23.42 13.00 -4.96
C ASP A 46 -23.24 14.02 -6.10
N ASP A 47 -23.83 15.21 -5.99
CA ASP A 47 -23.73 16.29 -7.00
C ASP A 47 -22.58 17.27 -6.73
N ASN A 48 -21.82 17.06 -5.64
CA ASN A 48 -20.67 17.90 -5.31
C ASN A 48 -19.42 17.43 -6.09
N PRO A 49 -18.84 18.25 -6.99
CA PRO A 49 -17.70 17.86 -7.81
C PRO A 49 -16.44 17.60 -6.98
N GLU A 50 -16.19 18.35 -5.91
CA GLU A 50 -15.09 18.08 -4.99
C GLU A 50 -15.27 16.73 -4.27
N ALA A 51 -16.50 16.39 -3.89
CA ALA A 51 -16.81 15.10 -3.29
C ALA A 51 -16.57 13.95 -4.29
N ILE A 52 -17.02 14.07 -5.54
CA ILE A 52 -16.77 13.06 -6.59
C ILE A 52 -15.26 12.82 -6.77
N ILE A 53 -14.48 13.90 -6.85
CA ILE A 53 -13.03 13.83 -7.00
C ILE A 53 -12.39 13.15 -5.77
N ALA A 54 -12.82 13.50 -4.56
CA ALA A 54 -12.31 12.90 -3.33
C ALA A 54 -12.62 11.39 -3.22
N ARG A 55 -13.81 10.93 -3.63
CA ARG A 55 -14.15 9.48 -3.67
C ARG A 55 -13.15 8.73 -4.52
N LYS A 56 -12.93 9.23 -5.75
CA LYS A 56 -12.00 8.61 -6.69
C LYS A 56 -10.59 8.52 -6.11
N PHE A 57 -10.08 9.59 -5.48
CA PHE A 57 -8.75 9.56 -4.87
C PHE A 57 -8.67 8.60 -3.69
N TYR A 58 -9.70 8.53 -2.83
CA TYR A 58 -9.72 7.58 -1.73
C TYR A 58 -9.77 6.13 -2.22
N ASP A 59 -10.55 5.83 -3.26
CA ASP A 59 -10.58 4.52 -3.90
C ASP A 59 -9.19 4.13 -4.45
N GLU A 60 -8.52 5.03 -5.18
CA GLU A 60 -7.16 4.81 -5.69
C GLU A 60 -6.15 4.60 -4.55
N MET A 61 -6.25 5.39 -3.48
CA MET A 61 -5.39 5.28 -2.30
C MET A 61 -5.59 3.96 -1.54
N ILE A 62 -6.82 3.44 -1.49
CA ILE A 62 -7.15 2.13 -0.91
C ILE A 62 -6.57 1.02 -1.78
N GLN A 63 -6.78 1.08 -3.11
CA GLN A 63 -6.26 0.10 -4.06
C GLN A 63 -4.74 -0.03 -3.97
N ASN A 64 -4.01 1.09 -4.02
CA ASN A 64 -2.55 1.11 -3.92
C ASN A 64 -2.02 0.45 -2.62
N ARG A 65 -2.72 0.67 -1.50
CA ARG A 65 -2.35 0.07 -0.21
C ARG A 65 -2.66 -1.42 -0.17
N GLN A 66 -3.76 -1.83 -0.78
CA GLN A 66 -4.13 -3.24 -0.90
C GLN A 66 -3.12 -4.01 -1.75
N GLU A 67 -2.69 -3.44 -2.88
CA GLU A 67 -1.66 -4.02 -3.75
C GLU A 67 -0.31 -4.16 -3.02
N LEU A 68 0.10 -3.14 -2.27
CA LEU A 68 1.32 -3.21 -1.46
C LEU A 68 1.20 -4.25 -0.34
N LEU A 69 0.05 -4.31 0.33
CA LEU A 69 -0.24 -5.32 1.35
C LEU A 69 -0.14 -6.74 0.78
N ASP A 70 -0.64 -6.95 -0.43
CA ASP A 70 -0.60 -8.25 -1.11
C ASP A 70 0.82 -8.61 -1.57
N THR A 71 1.61 -7.62 -2.03
CA THR A 71 3.04 -7.81 -2.33
C THR A 71 3.82 -8.23 -1.08
N LEU A 72 3.57 -7.59 0.06
CA LEU A 72 4.23 -7.95 1.34
C LEU A 72 3.82 -9.34 1.84
N LYS A 73 2.62 -9.82 1.52
CA LYS A 73 2.18 -11.20 1.83
C LYS A 73 2.90 -12.22 0.95
N VAL A 74 3.10 -11.92 -0.34
CA VAL A 74 3.83 -12.79 -1.28
C VAL A 74 5.29 -12.91 -0.86
N GLN A 75 5.94 -11.81 -0.49
CA GLN A 75 7.32 -11.79 0.00
C GLN A 75 7.53 -12.55 1.33
N GLN A 76 6.47 -12.85 2.09
CA GLN A 76 6.57 -13.68 3.30
C GLN A 76 6.61 -15.18 2.98
N LYS A 77 6.10 -15.59 1.81
CA LYS A 77 5.99 -17.01 1.42
C LYS A 77 7.22 -17.55 0.68
N ASN A 78 8.08 -16.65 0.18
CA ASN A 78 9.34 -16.97 -0.51
C ASN A 78 10.52 -16.77 0.45
#